data_AF-A0A3C1SDZ6-F1
#
_entry.id   AF-A0A3C1SDZ6-F1
#
_cell.length_a   1.000
_cell.length_b   1.000
_cell.length_c   1.000
_cell.angle_alpha   90.00
_cell.angle_beta   90.00
_cell.angle_gamma   90.00
#
_symmetry.space_group_name_H-M   'P 1'
#
loop_
_entity.id
_entity.type
_entity.pdbx_description
1 polymer ?
#
loop_
_entity_poly.entity_id
_entity_poly.type
_entity_poly.pdbx_seq_one_letter_code
_entity_poly.pdbx_strand_id
1 'polypeptide(L)'
;MLNQPPIFLGGQGGLVGPCVLAFGTVTAAGTICRTDELRPNRLILEGGKSGNVPFKRGLFQNNKRIIANNIRYIANLIALMQWYSQVRPLFISEDFPQTLSDGLKEKLTMGIEERIKRLKDFCLQQKNEIAETWAISEEIFRSHEHHGDIALRDAFLEKIQTGIGHSGKDYIAVIKSLAPEDAEIGTRWLQGITDSVLRTDTQG
;
A
#
# COMPACT_ATOMS: atom_id res chain seq x y z
N MET A 1 13.03 -2.49 29.90
CA MET A 1 12.11 -1.90 28.91
C MET A 1 12.45 -2.32 27.48
N LEU A 2 13.71 -2.21 27.04
CA LEU A 2 14.13 -2.46 25.65
C LEU A 2 13.86 -3.88 25.11
N ASN A 3 13.70 -4.86 26.00
CA ASN A 3 13.45 -6.26 25.65
C ASN A 3 12.03 -6.73 26.01
N GLN A 4 11.12 -5.81 26.30
CA GLN A 4 9.74 -6.13 26.67
C GLN A 4 8.79 -5.95 25.48
N PRO A 5 7.71 -6.74 25.37
CA PRO A 5 6.68 -6.50 24.36
C PRO A 5 6.09 -5.08 24.52
N PRO A 6 5.91 -4.31 23.44
CA PRO A 6 5.39 -2.95 23.52
C PRO A 6 3.94 -2.95 24.01
N ILE A 7 3.51 -1.83 24.60
CA ILE A 7 2.11 -1.52 24.83
C ILE A 7 1.54 -1.04 23.48
N PHE A 8 0.42 -1.62 23.05
CA PHE A 8 -0.25 -1.24 21.80
C PHE A 8 -1.60 -0.61 22.10
N LEU A 9 -1.83 0.60 21.57
CA LEU A 9 -3.11 1.26 21.63
C LEU A 9 -3.81 1.13 20.29
N GLY A 10 -4.98 0.49 20.28
CA GLY A 10 -5.78 0.33 19.07
C GLY A 10 -6.17 1.67 18.46
N GLY A 11 -6.29 1.70 17.12
CA GLY A 11 -6.72 2.90 16.40
C GLY A 11 -8.08 3.41 16.88
N GLN A 12 -8.26 4.74 16.89
CA GLN A 12 -9.47 5.41 17.40
C GLN A 12 -9.85 5.08 18.86
N GLY A 13 -8.94 4.49 19.65
CA GLY A 13 -9.07 4.32 21.09
C GLY A 13 -8.48 5.49 21.88
N GLY A 14 -8.46 5.36 23.21
CA GLY A 14 -7.88 6.35 24.10
C GLY A 14 -7.47 5.75 25.44
N LEU A 15 -6.79 6.57 26.25
CA LEU A 15 -6.49 6.27 27.66
C LEU A 15 -6.84 7.50 28.49
N VAL A 16 -7.62 7.31 29.54
CA VAL A 16 -8.03 8.37 30.48
C VAL A 16 -7.17 8.21 31.72
N GLY A 17 -6.18 9.08 31.87
CA GLY A 17 -5.20 8.98 32.95
C GLY A 17 -5.66 9.54 34.30
N PRO A 18 -4.84 9.37 35.35
CA PRO A 18 -3.59 8.58 35.34
C PRO A 18 -3.88 7.06 35.34
N CYS A 19 -3.27 6.31 34.42
CA CYS A 19 -3.33 4.85 34.38
C CYS A 19 -1.97 4.22 34.07
N VAL A 20 -1.73 3.03 34.57
CA VAL A 20 -0.52 2.22 34.38
C VAL A 20 -0.86 0.94 33.62
N LEU A 21 -0.17 0.70 32.50
CA LEU A 21 -0.31 -0.53 31.70
C LEU A 21 1.01 -1.31 31.71
N ALA A 22 0.92 -2.61 31.95
CA ALA A 22 2.04 -3.53 31.85
C ALA A 22 2.41 -3.81 30.38
N PHE A 23 3.69 -4.12 30.15
CA PHE A 23 4.21 -4.47 28.83
C PHE A 23 3.45 -5.65 28.20
N GLY A 24 3.27 -5.57 26.88
CA GLY A 24 2.46 -6.53 26.11
C GLY A 24 0.95 -6.32 26.20
N THR A 25 0.49 -5.28 26.91
CA THR A 25 -0.93 -4.90 26.88
C THR A 25 -1.31 -4.31 25.53
N VAL A 26 -2.44 -4.77 25.00
CA VAL A 26 -3.05 -4.34 23.74
C VAL A 26 -4.45 -3.82 24.05
N THR A 27 -4.76 -2.57 23.73
CA THR A 27 -6.15 -2.12 23.68
C THR A 27 -6.69 -2.34 22.28
N ALA A 28 -7.92 -2.83 22.16
CA ALA A 28 -8.57 -2.94 20.87
C ALA A 28 -8.90 -1.56 20.28
N ALA A 29 -9.09 -1.50 18.96
CA ALA A 29 -9.54 -0.29 18.30
C ALA A 29 -10.87 0.20 18.92
N GLY A 30 -11.00 1.51 19.14
CA GLY A 30 -12.18 2.12 19.77
C GLY A 30 -12.30 1.93 21.29
N THR A 31 -11.34 1.29 21.96
CA THR A 31 -11.35 1.12 23.44
C THR A 31 -10.79 2.35 24.15
N ILE A 32 -11.50 2.85 25.17
CA ILE A 32 -11.02 3.93 26.05
C ILE A 32 -10.59 3.31 27.39
N CYS A 33 -9.29 3.07 27.57
CA CYS A 33 -8.79 2.50 28.82
C CYS A 33 -8.87 3.51 29.97
N ARG A 34 -9.53 3.14 31.08
CA ARG A 34 -9.75 4.00 32.26
C ARG A 34 -9.19 3.43 33.55
N THR A 35 -8.51 2.29 33.50
CA THR A 35 -8.09 1.54 34.68
C THR A 35 -6.70 0.95 34.45
N ASP A 36 -5.93 0.86 35.53
CA ASP A 36 -4.64 0.19 35.52
C ASP A 36 -4.77 -1.28 35.08
N GLU A 37 -3.80 -1.74 34.30
CA GLU A 37 -3.62 -3.15 33.98
C GLU A 37 -2.16 -3.53 34.21
N LEU A 38 -1.89 -4.07 35.39
CA LEU A 38 -0.53 -4.42 35.83
C LEU A 38 -0.10 -5.82 35.39
N ARG A 39 -1.01 -6.62 34.81
CA ARG A 39 -0.68 -7.96 34.30
C ARG A 39 -0.16 -7.82 32.87
N PRO A 40 1.01 -8.39 32.54
CA PRO A 40 1.54 -8.33 31.18
C PRO A 40 0.70 -9.16 30.21
N ASN A 41 0.81 -8.85 28.91
CA ASN A 41 0.20 -9.63 27.82
C ASN A 41 -1.33 -9.75 27.92
N ARG A 42 -2.03 -8.63 28.04
CA ARG A 42 -3.50 -8.58 28.12
C ARG A 42 -4.08 -7.90 26.88
N LEU A 43 -5.22 -8.39 26.40
CA LEU A 43 -6.05 -7.69 25.42
C LEU A 43 -7.24 -7.07 26.14
N ILE A 44 -7.34 -5.74 26.10
CA ILE A 44 -8.43 -4.95 26.69
C ILE A 44 -9.40 -4.58 25.56
N LEU A 45 -10.67 -4.94 25.76
CA LEU A 45 -11.77 -4.66 24.85
C LEU A 45 -12.87 -3.93 25.64
N GLU A 46 -13.27 -2.75 25.17
CA GLU A 46 -14.49 -2.09 25.65
C GLU A 46 -15.48 -1.88 24.48
N GLY A 47 -16.75 -2.21 24.71
CA GLY A 47 -17.81 -2.24 23.69
C GLY A 47 -18.85 -3.34 23.99
N GLY A 48 -19.72 -3.67 23.02
CA GLY A 48 -20.85 -4.61 23.20
C GLY A 48 -20.48 -6.02 23.72
N LYS A 49 -19.21 -6.42 23.65
CA LYS A 49 -18.62 -7.52 24.42
C LYS A 49 -17.33 -7.02 25.09
N SER A 50 -17.45 -6.38 26.24
CA SER A 50 -16.29 -5.96 27.04
C SER A 50 -15.52 -7.19 27.55
N GLY A 51 -14.20 -7.17 27.48
CA GLY A 51 -13.39 -8.33 27.83
C GLY A 51 -11.96 -7.97 28.14
N ASN A 52 -11.37 -8.73 29.07
CA ASN A 52 -9.97 -8.64 29.40
C ASN A 52 -9.42 -10.07 29.41
N VAL A 53 -8.70 -10.41 28.35
CA VAL A 53 -8.27 -11.80 28.09
C VAL A 53 -6.75 -11.88 27.92
N PRO A 54 -6.13 -13.03 28.24
CA PRO A 54 -4.74 -13.27 27.88
C PRO A 54 -4.51 -13.06 26.39
N PHE A 55 -3.50 -12.25 26.05
CA PHE A 55 -3.10 -12.00 24.67
C PHE A 55 -1.88 -12.86 24.34
N LYS A 56 -2.01 -13.71 23.33
CA LYS A 56 -0.88 -14.46 22.76
C LYS A 56 -0.49 -13.84 21.42
N ARG A 57 0.67 -13.20 21.40
CA ARG A 57 1.27 -12.61 20.20
C ARG A 57 1.47 -13.70 19.13
N GLY A 58 0.98 -13.49 17.91
CA GLY A 58 1.12 -14.42 16.78
C GLY A 58 -0.17 -15.08 16.28
N LEU A 59 -1.31 -14.90 16.95
CA LEU A 59 -2.63 -15.35 16.47
C LEU A 59 -3.32 -14.26 15.64
N PHE A 60 -2.64 -13.72 14.62
CA PHE A 60 -3.35 -12.99 13.57
C PHE A 60 -4.08 -14.01 12.70
N GLN A 61 -5.35 -14.28 13.03
CA GLN A 61 -6.17 -15.28 12.36
C GLN A 61 -6.42 -14.97 10.85
N ASN A 62 -5.98 -13.81 10.33
CA ASN A 62 -6.25 -13.40 8.95
C ASN A 62 -5.00 -12.91 8.19
N ASN A 63 -3.86 -13.57 8.39
CA ASN A 63 -2.57 -13.24 7.75
C ASN A 63 -2.64 -13.21 6.21
N LYS A 64 -3.40 -14.14 5.59
CA LYS A 64 -3.53 -14.21 4.13
C LYS A 64 -4.16 -12.94 3.54
N ARG A 65 -5.20 -12.39 4.18
CA ARG A 65 -5.84 -11.15 3.73
C ARG A 65 -4.90 -9.94 3.83
N ILE A 66 -4.15 -9.84 4.93
CA ILE A 66 -3.21 -8.73 5.15
C ILE A 66 -2.13 -8.75 4.08
N ILE A 67 -1.55 -9.92 3.81
CA ILE A 67 -0.52 -10.09 2.78
C ILE A 67 -1.08 -9.75 1.40
N ALA A 68 -2.21 -10.34 1.02
CA ALA A 68 -2.86 -10.07 -0.28
C ALA A 68 -3.18 -8.58 -0.48
N ASN A 69 -3.59 -7.87 0.56
CA ASN A 69 -3.86 -6.44 0.47
C ASN A 69 -2.59 -5.60 0.35
N ASN A 70 -1.49 -5.98 1.00
CA ASN A 70 -0.21 -5.29 0.84
C ASN A 70 0.36 -5.52 -0.55
N ILE A 71 0.25 -6.73 -1.10
CA ILE A 71 0.64 -7.04 -2.49
C ILE A 71 -0.17 -6.17 -3.46
N ARG A 72 -1.51 -6.15 -3.35
CA ARG A 72 -2.37 -5.27 -4.16
C ARG A 72 -1.95 -3.82 -4.04
N TYR A 73 -1.58 -3.37 -2.85
CA TYR A 73 -1.16 -1.99 -2.66
C TYR A 73 0.17 -1.69 -3.38
N ILE A 74 1.16 -2.56 -3.26
CA ILE A 74 2.44 -2.44 -3.98
C ILE A 74 2.19 -2.44 -5.50
N ALA A 75 1.37 -3.36 -6.00
CA ALA A 75 1.00 -3.43 -7.41
C ALA A 75 0.38 -2.11 -7.92
N ASN A 76 -0.52 -1.50 -7.15
CA ASN A 76 -1.10 -0.20 -7.49
C ASN A 76 -0.07 0.93 -7.47
N LEU A 77 0.89 0.91 -6.55
CA LEU A 77 1.98 1.89 -6.54
C LEU A 77 2.90 1.74 -7.76
N ILE A 78 3.15 0.51 -8.20
CA ILE A 78 3.91 0.23 -9.44
C ILE A 78 3.13 0.75 -10.67
N ALA A 79 1.82 0.51 -10.75
CA ALA A 79 0.99 1.08 -11.81
C ALA A 79 1.01 2.61 -11.80
N LEU A 80 0.96 3.22 -10.61
CA LEU A 80 1.11 4.67 -10.44
C LEU A 80 2.49 5.16 -10.88
N MET A 81 3.57 4.42 -10.59
CA MET A 81 4.91 4.73 -11.10
C MET A 81 4.95 4.76 -12.63
N GLN A 82 4.29 3.81 -13.30
CA GLN A 82 4.18 3.81 -14.77
C GLN A 82 3.39 5.00 -15.28
N TRP A 83 2.31 5.40 -14.60
CA TRP A 83 1.59 6.64 -14.94
C TRP A 83 2.51 7.87 -14.87
N TYR A 84 3.31 8.00 -13.81
CA TYR A 84 4.28 9.08 -13.67
C TYR A 84 5.48 8.98 -14.63
N SER A 85 5.76 7.79 -15.15
CA SER A 85 6.88 7.54 -16.07
C SER A 85 6.49 7.74 -17.53
N GLN A 86 5.26 7.44 -17.91
CA GLN A 86 4.80 7.42 -19.30
C GLN A 86 3.83 8.57 -19.62
N VAL A 87 2.87 8.84 -18.73
CA VAL A 87 1.78 9.79 -19.01
C VAL A 87 2.09 11.19 -18.50
N ARG A 88 2.42 11.34 -17.20
CA ARG A 88 2.69 12.65 -16.59
C ARG A 88 3.80 13.47 -17.26
N PRO A 89 4.87 12.88 -17.83
CA PRO A 89 5.90 13.64 -18.53
C PRO A 89 5.39 14.38 -19.78
N LEU A 90 4.27 13.95 -20.38
CA LEU A 90 3.65 14.68 -21.49
C LEU A 90 3.11 16.06 -21.07
N PHE A 91 2.86 16.25 -19.77
CA PHE A 91 2.28 17.46 -19.18
C PHE A 91 3.32 18.39 -18.54
N ILE A 92 4.62 18.18 -18.78
CA ILE A 92 5.66 19.09 -18.26
C ILE A 92 5.40 20.50 -18.80
N SER A 93 5.28 21.44 -17.86
CA SER A 93 4.90 22.84 -18.06
C SER A 93 5.49 23.70 -16.93
N GLU A 94 5.22 25.01 -16.94
CA GLU A 94 5.67 25.91 -15.88
C GLU A 94 5.07 25.53 -14.51
N ASP A 95 3.79 25.18 -14.47
CA ASP A 95 3.07 24.76 -13.25
C ASP A 95 3.40 23.31 -12.82
N PHE A 96 3.95 22.51 -13.73
CA PHE A 96 4.39 21.14 -13.46
C PHE A 96 5.78 20.90 -14.07
N PRO A 97 6.84 21.43 -13.46
CA PRO A 97 8.19 21.35 -14.01
C PRO A 97 8.78 19.94 -13.87
N GLN A 98 9.83 19.68 -14.66
CA GLN A 98 10.53 18.39 -14.66
C GLN A 98 11.03 17.99 -13.26
N THR A 99 11.57 18.96 -12.50
CA THR A 99 12.07 18.72 -11.13
C THR A 99 10.98 18.23 -10.17
N LEU A 100 9.75 18.72 -10.32
CA LEU A 100 8.62 18.24 -9.53
C LEU A 100 8.23 16.82 -9.94
N SER A 101 8.22 16.53 -11.25
CA SER A 101 7.96 15.18 -11.77
C SER A 101 8.99 14.17 -11.25
N ASP A 102 10.28 14.53 -11.27
CA ASP A 102 11.36 13.68 -10.78
C ASP A 102 11.25 13.44 -9.27
N GLY A 103 10.96 14.48 -8.49
CA GLY A 103 10.72 14.35 -7.06
C GLY A 103 9.52 13.45 -6.73
N LEU A 104 8.45 13.51 -7.52
CA LEU A 104 7.28 12.63 -7.34
C LEU A 104 7.63 11.17 -7.63
N LYS A 105 8.41 10.91 -8.69
CA LYS A 105 8.92 9.56 -8.97
C LYS A 105 9.80 9.06 -7.83
N GLU A 106 10.73 9.88 -7.34
CA GLU A 106 11.58 9.52 -6.20
C GLU A 106 10.74 9.14 -4.96
N LYS A 107 9.71 9.93 -4.63
CA LYS A 107 8.81 9.61 -3.51
C LYS A 107 8.01 8.33 -3.72
N LEU A 108 7.56 8.05 -4.94
CA LEU A 108 6.90 6.79 -5.25
C LEU A 108 7.86 5.61 -5.10
N THR A 109 9.10 5.72 -5.59
CA THR A 109 10.14 4.69 -5.39
C THR A 109 10.36 4.43 -3.90
N MET A 110 10.59 5.47 -3.10
CA MET A 110 10.75 5.33 -1.65
C MET A 110 9.56 4.63 -0.99
N GLY A 111 8.34 4.96 -1.42
CA GLY A 111 7.11 4.37 -0.93
C GLY A 111 6.99 2.88 -1.25
N ILE A 112 7.27 2.50 -2.50
CA ILE A 112 7.26 1.09 -2.96
C ILE A 112 8.29 0.28 -2.17
N GLU A 113 9.52 0.77 -2.08
CA GLU A 113 10.63 0.13 -1.38
C GLU A 113 10.33 -0.15 0.09
N GLU A 114 9.83 0.86 0.80
CA GLU A 114 9.47 0.71 2.20
C GLU A 114 8.30 -0.28 2.37
N ARG A 115 7.34 -0.35 1.43
CA ARG A 115 6.23 -1.31 1.50
C ARG A 115 6.66 -2.74 1.24
N ILE A 116 7.53 -2.97 0.27
CA ILE A 116 8.16 -4.28 0.04
C ILE A 116 8.89 -4.73 1.30
N LYS A 117 9.72 -3.85 1.88
CA LYS A 117 10.46 -4.15 3.12
C LYS A 117 9.52 -4.49 4.29
N ARG A 118 8.46 -3.70 4.53
CA ARG A 118 7.52 -3.98 5.63
C ARG A 118 6.77 -5.29 5.43
N LEU A 119 6.41 -5.62 4.20
CA LEU A 119 5.77 -6.89 3.88
C LEU A 119 6.72 -8.07 4.14
N LYS A 120 8.00 -7.95 3.75
CA LYS A 120 9.06 -8.91 4.09
C LYS A 120 9.13 -9.19 5.59
N ASP A 121 9.29 -8.12 6.35
CA ASP A 121 9.42 -8.19 7.82
C ASP A 121 8.18 -8.85 8.44
N PHE A 122 6.99 -8.53 7.92
CA PHE A 122 5.74 -9.14 8.36
C PHE A 122 5.69 -10.65 8.04
N CYS A 123 6.00 -11.06 6.81
CA CYS A 123 6.00 -12.47 6.41
C CYS A 123 6.99 -13.31 7.22
N LEU A 124 8.21 -12.80 7.46
CA LEU A 124 9.23 -13.45 8.29
C LEU A 124 8.75 -13.62 9.74
N GLN A 125 8.13 -12.59 10.32
CA GLN A 125 7.59 -12.66 11.69
C GLN A 125 6.45 -13.67 11.84
N GLN A 126 5.64 -13.84 10.80
CA GLN A 126 4.51 -14.77 10.81
C GLN A 126 4.89 -16.21 10.43
N LYS A 127 6.16 -16.46 10.03
CA LYS A 127 6.60 -17.76 9.46
C LYS A 127 5.65 -18.26 8.36
N ASN A 128 5.27 -17.35 7.47
CA ASN A 128 4.33 -17.65 6.38
C ASN A 128 5.05 -18.35 5.23
N GLU A 129 4.33 -19.12 4.40
CA GLU A 129 4.82 -19.77 3.17
C GLU A 129 5.56 -18.78 2.25
N ILE A 130 5.06 -17.54 2.13
CA ILE A 130 5.69 -16.46 1.34
C ILE A 130 7.09 -16.09 1.85
N ALA A 131 7.42 -16.37 3.11
CA ALA A 131 8.77 -16.14 3.63
C ALA A 131 9.82 -17.04 2.95
N GLU A 132 9.42 -18.23 2.51
CA GLU A 132 10.31 -19.20 1.86
C GLU A 132 10.58 -18.82 0.39
N THR A 133 9.60 -18.20 -0.27
CA THR A 133 9.68 -17.76 -1.68
C THR A 133 9.95 -16.26 -1.83
N TRP A 134 10.22 -15.55 -0.74
CA TRP A 134 10.31 -14.08 -0.73
C TRP A 134 11.30 -13.51 -1.74
N ALA A 135 12.44 -14.17 -1.99
CA ALA A 135 13.43 -13.70 -2.95
C ALA A 135 12.83 -13.52 -4.36
N ILE A 136 11.95 -14.45 -4.77
CA ILE A 136 11.25 -14.42 -6.06
C ILE A 136 10.20 -13.30 -6.06
N SER A 137 9.39 -13.19 -5.00
CA SER A 137 8.41 -12.10 -4.87
C SER A 137 9.07 -10.72 -4.86
N GLU A 138 10.21 -10.58 -4.19
CA GLU A 138 10.98 -9.33 -4.14
C GLU A 138 11.54 -8.95 -5.50
N GLU A 139 12.09 -9.91 -6.26
CA GLU A 139 12.53 -9.68 -7.64
C GLU A 139 11.37 -9.23 -8.53
N ILE A 140 10.20 -9.86 -8.40
CA ILE A 140 8.99 -9.44 -9.13
C ILE A 140 8.63 -8.01 -8.78
N PHE A 141 8.54 -7.63 -7.50
CA PHE A 141 8.19 -6.25 -7.15
C PHE A 141 9.22 -5.22 -7.63
N ARG A 142 10.49 -5.59 -7.66
CA ARG A 142 11.62 -4.71 -8.04
C ARG A 142 11.89 -4.69 -9.54
N SER A 143 11.27 -5.59 -10.31
CA SER A 143 11.40 -5.58 -11.76
C SER A 143 10.91 -4.24 -12.30
N HIS A 144 11.77 -3.56 -13.04
CA HIS A 144 11.43 -2.30 -13.72
C HIS A 144 10.58 -2.55 -14.98
N GLU A 145 10.36 -3.82 -15.35
CA GLU A 145 9.72 -4.26 -16.59
C GLU A 145 8.20 -4.36 -16.50
N HIS A 146 7.58 -3.81 -15.45
CA HIS A 146 6.12 -3.72 -15.33
C HIS A 146 5.53 -2.69 -16.29
N HIS A 147 5.82 -2.81 -17.58
CA HIS A 147 5.34 -1.92 -18.62
C HIS A 147 3.89 -2.21 -19.01
N GLY A 148 3.33 -3.33 -18.57
CA GLY A 148 2.01 -3.80 -18.97
C GLY A 148 1.97 -4.15 -20.46
N ASP A 149 0.77 -4.12 -21.03
CA ASP A 149 0.59 -4.25 -22.48
C ASP A 149 1.05 -2.96 -23.18
N ILE A 150 2.17 -3.07 -23.91
CA ILE A 150 2.79 -1.95 -24.64
C ILE A 150 1.85 -1.38 -25.70
N ALA A 151 1.06 -2.22 -26.37
CA ALA A 151 0.13 -1.75 -27.40
C ALA A 151 -1.00 -0.91 -26.78
N LEU A 152 -1.55 -1.33 -25.63
CA LEU A 152 -2.53 -0.52 -24.90
C LEU A 152 -1.93 0.78 -24.37
N ARG A 153 -0.70 0.74 -23.86
CA ARG A 153 0.03 1.94 -23.42
C ARG A 153 0.14 2.95 -24.57
N ASP A 154 0.70 2.52 -25.70
CA ASP A 154 1.03 3.42 -26.80
C ASP A 154 -0.25 3.99 -27.43
N ALA A 155 -1.29 3.16 -27.58
CA ALA A 155 -2.61 3.62 -28.02
C ALA A 155 -3.19 4.67 -27.05
N PHE A 156 -3.06 4.48 -25.74
CA PHE A 156 -3.53 5.45 -24.75
C PHE A 156 -2.72 6.76 -24.80
N LEU A 157 -1.39 6.68 -24.92
CA LEU A 157 -0.52 7.85 -25.02
C LEU A 157 -0.83 8.70 -26.26
N GLU A 158 -1.18 8.08 -27.39
CA GLU A 158 -1.63 8.79 -28.59
C GLU A 158 -2.90 9.62 -28.33
N LYS A 159 -3.86 9.07 -27.56
CA LYS A 159 -5.08 9.80 -27.16
C LYS A 159 -4.77 10.99 -26.26
N ILE A 160 -3.85 10.81 -25.30
CA ILE A 160 -3.38 11.89 -24.43
C ILE A 160 -2.71 13.00 -25.24
N GLN A 161 -1.80 12.65 -26.15
CA GLN A 161 -1.12 13.61 -27.02
C GLN A 161 -2.11 14.37 -27.92
N THR A 162 -3.11 13.66 -28.46
CA THR A 162 -4.20 14.27 -29.20
C THR A 162 -4.96 15.29 -28.34
N GLY A 163 -5.34 14.92 -27.11
CA GLY A 163 -6.01 15.84 -26.17
C GLY A 163 -5.16 17.07 -25.84
N ILE A 164 -3.86 16.89 -25.61
CA ILE A 164 -2.90 17.99 -25.38
C ILE A 164 -2.82 18.91 -26.60
N GLY A 165 -2.82 18.35 -27.81
CA GLY A 165 -2.80 19.12 -29.07
C GLY A 165 -4.01 20.04 -29.22
N HIS A 166 -5.18 19.64 -28.70
CA HIS A 166 -6.42 20.43 -28.80
C HIS A 166 -6.60 21.44 -27.66
N SER A 167 -6.19 21.10 -26.44
CA SER A 167 -6.56 21.84 -25.22
C SER A 167 -5.37 22.34 -24.38
N GLY A 168 -4.15 22.11 -24.86
CA GLY A 168 -2.93 22.46 -24.15
C GLY A 168 -2.57 21.45 -23.05
N LYS A 169 -1.65 21.83 -22.16
CA LYS A 169 -1.09 20.95 -21.13
C LYS A 169 -1.80 21.01 -19.78
N ASP A 170 -3.04 21.53 -19.73
CA ASP A 170 -3.85 21.41 -18.51
C ASP A 170 -4.20 19.94 -18.29
N TYR A 171 -3.50 19.31 -17.35
CA TYR A 171 -3.65 17.90 -17.03
C TYR A 171 -5.09 17.53 -16.67
N ILE A 172 -5.76 18.33 -15.84
CA ILE A 172 -7.09 17.98 -15.35
C ILE A 172 -8.11 18.11 -16.49
N ALA A 173 -7.99 19.15 -17.30
CA ALA A 173 -8.84 19.33 -18.47
C ALA A 173 -8.70 18.16 -19.46
N VAL A 174 -7.47 17.82 -19.84
CA VAL A 174 -7.19 16.74 -20.82
C VAL A 174 -7.72 15.41 -20.30
N ILE A 175 -7.39 15.01 -19.06
CA ILE A 175 -7.83 13.72 -18.51
C ILE A 175 -9.35 13.64 -18.38
N LYS A 176 -10.02 14.72 -17.97
CA LYS A 176 -11.49 14.73 -17.87
C LYS A 176 -12.20 14.78 -19.21
N SER A 177 -11.53 15.22 -20.28
CA SER A 177 -12.10 15.26 -21.63
C SER A 177 -11.99 13.95 -22.40
N LEU A 178 -11.31 12.94 -21.85
CA LEU A 178 -11.18 11.64 -22.51
C LEU A 178 -12.56 11.02 -22.75
N ALA A 179 -12.77 10.50 -23.95
CA ALA A 179 -13.92 9.66 -24.22
C ALA A 179 -13.88 8.42 -23.31
N PRO A 180 -15.04 7.87 -22.90
CA PRO A 180 -15.09 6.67 -22.06
C PRO A 180 -14.27 5.51 -22.62
N GLU A 181 -14.28 5.34 -23.95
CA GLU A 181 -13.52 4.30 -24.65
C GLU A 181 -12.01 4.51 -24.55
N ASP A 182 -11.53 5.75 -24.65
CA ASP A 182 -10.10 6.09 -24.53
C ASP A 182 -9.63 5.92 -23.07
N ALA A 183 -10.46 6.31 -22.10
CA ALA A 183 -10.19 6.10 -20.67
C ALA A 183 -10.13 4.61 -20.32
N GLU A 184 -10.94 3.77 -20.97
CA GLU A 184 -10.93 2.32 -20.78
C GLU A 184 -9.61 1.69 -21.27
N ILE A 185 -9.02 2.18 -22.37
CA ILE A 185 -7.70 1.71 -22.85
C ILE A 185 -6.64 1.93 -21.76
N GLY A 186 -6.57 3.13 -21.19
CA GLY A 186 -5.64 3.45 -20.11
C GLY A 186 -5.90 2.63 -18.85
N THR A 187 -7.17 2.43 -18.50
CA THR A 187 -7.60 1.60 -17.36
C THR A 187 -7.14 0.15 -17.53
N ARG A 188 -7.36 -0.45 -18.71
CA ARG A 188 -6.91 -1.81 -19.02
C ARG A 188 -5.39 -1.96 -19.00
N TRP A 189 -4.67 -0.97 -19.51
CA TRP A 189 -3.21 -0.95 -19.45
C TRP A 189 -2.70 -0.97 -18.00
N LEU A 190 -3.19 -0.07 -17.16
CA LEU A 190 -2.81 -0.01 -15.74
C LEU A 190 -3.26 -1.24 -14.96
N GLN A 191 -4.46 -1.76 -15.22
CA GLN A 191 -4.96 -2.98 -14.60
C GLN A 191 -4.07 -4.18 -14.96
N GLY A 192 -3.60 -4.27 -16.21
CA GLY A 192 -2.66 -5.31 -16.65
C GLY A 192 -1.35 -5.32 -15.85
N ILE A 193 -0.84 -4.14 -15.47
CA ILE A 193 0.33 -4.01 -14.57
C ILE A 193 0.01 -4.54 -13.18
N THR A 194 -1.17 -4.21 -12.64
CA THR A 194 -1.52 -4.71 -11.31
C THR A 194 -1.75 -6.23 -11.32
N ASP A 195 -2.36 -6.75 -12.38
CA ASP A 195 -2.64 -8.18 -12.57
C ASP A 195 -1.35 -8.99 -12.72
N SER A 196 -0.34 -8.47 -13.43
CA SER A 196 0.93 -9.19 -13.60
C SER A 196 1.64 -9.42 -12.28
N VAL A 197 1.59 -8.44 -11.37
CA VAL A 197 2.13 -8.55 -10.01
C VAL A 197 1.31 -9.52 -9.15
N LEU A 198 -0.02 -9.56 -9.34
CA LEU A 198 -0.92 -10.38 -8.51
C LEU A 198 -0.97 -11.86 -8.93
N ARG A 199 -0.84 -12.18 -10.23
CA ARG A 199 -0.96 -13.55 -10.75
C ARG A 199 0.21 -14.43 -10.33
N THR A 200 1.39 -13.85 -10.16
CA THR A 200 2.61 -14.55 -9.73
C THR A 200 2.56 -15.02 -8.29
N ASP A 201 1.73 -14.41 -7.43
CA ASP A 201 1.55 -14.84 -6.03
C ASP A 201 0.54 -15.99 -5.87
N THR A 202 -0.25 -16.33 -6.90
CA THR A 202 -1.23 -17.43 -6.86
C THR A 202 -0.72 -18.78 -7.37
N GLN A 203 0.54 -18.86 -7.81
CA GLN A 203 1.16 -20.12 -8.27
C GLN A 203 2.16 -20.72 -7.27
N GLY A 204 2.26 -20.17 -6.05
CA GLY A 204 3.10 -20.69 -4.96
C GLY A 204 2.28 -21.38 -3.88
#